data_AF-A0A7K9HJ09-F1
#
_entry.id   AF-A0A7K9HJ09-F1
#
_cell.length_a   1.000
_cell.length_b   1.000
_cell.length_c   1.000
_cell.angle_alpha   90.00
_cell.angle_beta   90.00
_cell.angle_gamma   90.00
#
_symmetry.space_group_name_H-M   'P 1'
#
loop_
_entity.id
_entity.type
_entity.pdbx_description
1 polymer ?
#
loop_
_entity_poly.entity_id
_entity_poly.type
_entity_poly.pdbx_seq_one_letter_code
_entity_poly.pdbx_strand_id
1 'polypeptide(L)' 'HLIYSSNQLNYSMVWALLDTLSQELQALIEHPNGTKTNPAATCKELLLAHPSLPDG' A
#
# COMPACT_ATOMS: atom_id res chain seq x y z
N HIS A 1 -24.37 -24.57 29.32
CA HIS A 1 -24.32 -24.72 27.86
C HIS A 1 -23.46 -23.58 27.33
N LEU A 2 -22.21 -23.87 26.97
CA LEU A 2 -21.28 -22.87 26.47
C LEU A 2 -21.88 -22.24 25.21
N ILE A 3 -21.89 -20.90 25.18
CA ILE A 3 -22.35 -20.10 24.05
C ILE A 3 -21.46 -20.43 22.85
N TYR A 4 -21.88 -21.43 22.07
CA TYR A 4 -21.40 -21.63 20.71
C TYR A 4 -22.26 -20.76 19.80
N SER A 5 -22.10 -19.44 19.94
CA SER A 5 -22.46 -18.54 18.85
C SER A 5 -21.38 -18.73 17.80
N SER A 6 -21.65 -19.59 16.83
CA SER A 6 -20.89 -19.63 15.58
C SER A 6 -21.09 -18.30 14.87
N ASN A 7 -20.31 -17.29 15.25
CA ASN A 7 -20.07 -16.12 14.41
C ASN A 7 -19.42 -16.65 13.14
N GLN A 8 -20.22 -16.99 12.13
CA GLN A 8 -19.70 -17.25 10.80
C GLN A 8 -18.96 -15.98 10.39
N LEU A 9 -17.63 -16.07 10.34
CA LEU A 9 -16.78 -15.02 9.81
C LEU A 9 -17.28 -14.71 8.41
N ASN A 10 -17.68 -13.45 8.19
CA ASN A 10 -17.98 -12.96 6.86
C ASN A 10 -16.64 -12.84 6.13
N TYR A 11 -16.23 -13.92 5.46
CA TYR A 11 -14.95 -14.01 4.77
C TYR A 11 -14.79 -12.90 3.72
N SER A 12 -15.87 -12.46 3.08
CA SER A 12 -15.83 -11.33 2.14
C SER A 12 -15.42 -10.03 2.83
N MET A 13 -15.96 -9.76 4.02
CA MET A 13 -15.59 -8.60 4.82
C MET A 13 -14.14 -8.70 5.31
N VAL A 14 -13.72 -9.88 5.78
CA VAL A 14 -12.33 -10.11 6.21
C VAL A 14 -11.35 -9.87 5.06
N TRP A 15 -11.63 -10.39 3.87
CA TRP A 15 -10.81 -10.18 2.69
C TRP A 15 -10.76 -8.71 2.27
N ALA A 16 -11.88 -8.00 2.29
CA ALA A 16 -11.90 -6.56 2.00
C ALA A 16 -11.03 -5.77 3.00
N LEU A 17 -11.07 -6.12 4.28
CA LEU A 17 -10.21 -5.52 5.31
C LEU A 17 -8.72 -5.80 5.08
N LEU A 18 -8.36 -7.05 4.74
CA LEU A 18 -6.98 -7.41 4.44
C LEU A 18 -6.46 -6.72 3.17
N ASP A 19 -7.31 -6.57 2.16
CA ASP A 19 -6.98 -5.87 0.92
C ASP A 19 -6.73 -4.38 1.18
N THR A 20 -7.64 -3.70 1.90
CA THR A 20 -7.46 -2.30 2.30
C THR A 20 -6.16 -2.11 3.10
N LEU A 21 -5.91 -2.97 4.08
CA LEU A 21 -4.68 -2.88 4.89
C LEU A 21 -3.42 -3.08 4.04
N SER A 22 -3.47 -4.00 3.08
CA SER A 22 -2.35 -4.24 2.17
C SER A 22 -2.08 -3.02 1.28
N GLN A 23 -3.12 -2.35 0.79
CA GLN A 23 -3.00 -1.11 0.02
C GLN A 23 -2.45 0.04 0.87
N GLU A 24 -2.91 0.21 2.11
CA GLU A 24 -2.40 1.22 3.03
C GLU A 24 -0.93 1.00 3.36
N LEU A 25 -0.53 -0.25 3.65
CA LEU A 25 0.86 -0.59 3.89
C LEU A 25 1.73 -0.34 2.66
N GLN A 26 1.24 -0.70 1.47
CA GLN A 26 1.95 -0.42 0.22
C GLN A 26 2.18 1.10 0.05
N ALA A 27 1.17 1.92 0.31
CA ALA A 27 1.28 3.38 0.20
C ALA A 27 2.28 3.99 1.20
N LEU A 28 2.51 3.35 2.36
CA LEU A 28 3.51 3.81 3.34
C LEU A 28 4.96 3.47 2.95
N ILE A 29 5.15 2.45 2.13
CA ILE A 29 6.47 1.92 1.77
C ILE A 29 6.86 2.33 0.33
N GLU A 30 5.89 2.65 -0.52
CA GLU A 30 6.12 3.05 -1.89
C GLU A 30 6.90 4.38 -1.94
N HIS A 31 8.09 4.34 -2.54
CA HIS A 31 8.86 5.54 -2.81
C HIS A 31 8.25 6.35 -3.95
N PRO A 32 8.37 7.68 -3.94
CA PRO A 32 7.92 8.49 -5.06
C PRO A 32 8.73 8.17 -6.31
N ASN A 33 8.02 7.94 -7.42
CA ASN A 33 8.61 7.49 -8.68
C ASN A 33 8.65 8.57 -9.77
N GLY A 34 8.23 9.79 -9.44
CA GLY A 34 8.29 10.94 -10.35
C GLY A 34 7.15 10.98 -11.38
N THR A 35 6.20 10.04 -11.34
CA THR A 35 5.00 10.12 -12.17
C THR A 35 4.06 11.23 -11.70
N LYS A 36 3.12 11.64 -12.56
CA LYS A 36 2.11 12.65 -12.20
C LYS A 36 1.26 12.22 -10.99
N THR A 37 1.02 10.92 -10.84
CA THR A 37 0.19 10.35 -9.77
C THR A 37 0.98 10.03 -8.50
N ASN A 38 2.30 9.85 -8.59
CA ASN A 38 3.19 9.64 -7.45
C ASN A 38 4.48 10.48 -7.61
N PRO A 39 4.37 11.82 -7.49
CA PRO A 39 5.49 12.71 -7.74
C PRO A 39 6.52 12.66 -6.61
N ALA A 40 7.79 12.82 -6.95
CA ALA A 40 8.83 13.14 -5.97
C ALA A 40 8.80 14.64 -5.64
N ALA A 41 9.16 15.02 -4.42
CA ALA A 41 9.26 16.42 -4.02
C ALA A 41 10.51 17.08 -4.62
N THR A 42 11.57 16.30 -4.88
CA THR A 42 12.80 16.78 -5.52
C THR A 42 13.42 15.73 -6.46
N CYS A 43 14.22 16.18 -7.43
CA CYS A 43 15.00 15.26 -8.27
C CYS A 43 16.02 14.43 -7.46
N LYS A 44 16.54 14.97 -6.35
CA LYS A 44 17.47 14.25 -5.48
C LYS A 44 16.79 13.10 -4.74
N GLU A 45 15.57 13.31 -4.25
CA GLU A 45 14.76 12.25 -3.66
C GLU A 45 14.48 11.13 -4.67
N LEU A 46 14.07 11.50 -5.89
CA LEU A 46 13.81 10.55 -6.97
C LEU A 46 15.07 9.72 -7.31
N LEU A 47 16.24 10.37 -7.42
CA LEU A 47 17.50 9.70 -7.71
C LEU A 47 17.92 8.73 -6.61
N LEU A 48 17.68 9.06 -5.34
CA LEU A 48 17.98 8.16 -4.22
C LEU A 48 17.08 6.91 -4.23
N ALA A 49 15.80 7.08 -4.56
CA ALA A 49 14.85 5.98 -4.67
C ALA A 49 15.04 5.13 -5.93
N HIS A 50 15.43 5.76 -7.05
CA HIS A 50 15.54 5.13 -8.36
C HIS A 50 16.84 5.54 -9.10
N PRO A 51 18.02 5.02 -8.67
CA PRO A 51 19.32 5.47 -9.18
C PRO A 51 19.58 5.18 -10.66
N SER A 52 18.79 4.32 -11.29
CA SER A 52 18.91 3.93 -12.69
C SER A 52 18.05 4.75 -13.65
N LEU A 53 17.21 5.66 -13.13
CA LEU A 53 16.42 6.53 -14.00
C LEU A 53 17.37 7.50 -14.74
N PRO A 54 17.19 7.69 -16.06
CA PRO A 54 17.94 8.69 -16.79
C PRO A 54 17.44 10.10 -16.46
N ASP A 55 18.28 11.10 -16.73
CA ASP A 55 17.86 12.51 -16.70
C ASP A 55 16.74 12.76 -17.72
N GLY A 56 15.76 13.60 -17.36
CA GLY A 56 14.60 13.92 -18.20
C GLY A 56 13.61 14.88 -17.55
#